data_AF-A0AB38Z1F9-F1
#
_entry.id   AF-A0AB38Z1F9-F1
#
_cell.length_a   1.000
_cell.length_b   1.000
_cell.length_c   1.000
_cell.angle_alpha   90.00
_cell.angle_beta   90.00
_cell.angle_gamma   90.00
#
_symmetry.space_group_name_H-M   'P 1'
#
loop_
_entity.id
_entity.type
_entity.pdbx_description
1 polymer ?
#
loop_
_entity_poly.entity_id
_entity_poly.type
_entity_poly.pdbx_seq_one_letter_code
_entity_poly.pdbx_strand_id
1 'polypeptide(L)'
;MWRHYVWPLLVPFFTPVGSALVGALSYGAWTFVVNVSSGGYFIALRSGLVHAVMSFSITYGSVMLMRAVFKRAATPLQGAILAVMTALCLTYLLLISVHLYIGTPHILWTLAPGLLPTIGYDTIYSVILYRAAKLNPQKTSTPISHSISGDCREES
;
A
#
# COMPACT_ATOMS: atom_id res chain seq x y z
N MET A 1 -22.41 16.97 1.79
CA MET A 1 -22.04 17.23 3.20
C MET A 1 -20.99 16.24 3.73
N TRP A 2 -21.21 14.92 3.65
CA TRP A 2 -20.30 13.88 4.22
C TRP A 2 -18.82 13.94 3.76
N ARG A 3 -18.56 14.29 2.49
CA ARG A 3 -17.21 14.36 1.90
C ARG A 3 -16.27 15.36 2.59
N HIS A 4 -16.78 16.45 3.18
CA HIS A 4 -15.93 17.44 3.86
C HIS A 4 -15.57 17.05 5.30
N TYR A 5 -16.41 16.26 5.97
CA TYR A 5 -16.19 15.86 7.36
C TYR A 5 -15.44 14.54 7.48
N VAL A 6 -15.73 13.56 6.62
CA VAL A 6 -15.23 12.19 6.80
C VAL A 6 -13.97 11.91 5.99
N TRP A 7 -13.77 12.60 4.88
CA TRP A 7 -12.53 12.48 4.10
C TRP A 7 -11.26 12.80 4.91
N PRO A 8 -11.13 13.95 5.62
CA PRO A 8 -9.93 14.25 6.40
C PRO A 8 -9.66 13.25 7.54
N LEU A 9 -10.71 12.66 8.11
CA LEU A 9 -10.59 11.57 9.11
C LEU A 9 -10.06 10.28 8.47
N LEU A 10 -10.42 10.00 7.22
CA LEU A 10 -9.99 8.79 6.51
C LEU A 10 -8.60 8.90 5.88
N VAL A 11 -8.16 10.11 5.49
CA VAL A 11 -6.84 10.34 4.89
C VAL A 11 -5.67 9.66 5.63
N PRO A 12 -5.51 9.77 6.97
CA PRO A 12 -4.39 9.15 7.67
C PRO A 12 -4.35 7.63 7.47
N PHE A 13 -5.50 6.96 7.37
CA PHE A 13 -5.58 5.52 7.14
C PHE A 13 -5.11 5.09 5.74
N PHE A 14 -5.21 5.97 4.74
CA PHE A 14 -4.72 5.74 3.38
C PHE A 14 -3.30 6.30 3.13
N THR A 15 -2.61 6.71 4.20
CA THR A 15 -1.16 6.93 4.12
C THR A 15 -0.43 5.58 4.19
N PRO A 16 0.80 5.48 3.65
CA PRO A 16 1.60 4.26 3.73
C PRO A 16 1.75 3.75 5.17
N VAL A 17 2.03 4.65 6.10
CA VAL A 17 2.17 4.32 7.52
C VAL A 17 0.82 3.95 8.11
N GLY A 18 -0.23 4.74 7.89
CA GLY A 18 -1.55 4.45 8.46
C GLY A 18 -2.14 3.13 7.95
N SER A 19 -1.99 2.84 6.66
CA SER A 19 -2.40 1.57 6.08
C SER A 19 -1.61 0.39 6.67
N ALA A 20 -0.29 0.54 6.82
CA ALA A 20 0.54 -0.47 7.43
C ALA A 20 0.19 -0.71 8.91
N LEU A 21 -0.14 0.34 9.67
CA LEU A 21 -0.59 0.22 11.06
C LEU A 21 -1.95 -0.49 11.16
N VAL A 22 -2.90 -0.17 10.29
CA VAL A 22 -4.20 -0.88 10.24
C VAL A 22 -3.96 -2.36 9.97
N GLY A 23 -3.16 -2.69 8.93
CA GLY A 23 -2.81 -4.07 8.62
C GLY A 23 -2.12 -4.78 9.78
N ALA A 24 -1.15 -4.13 10.44
CA ALA A 24 -0.41 -4.68 11.56
C ALA A 24 -1.32 -4.98 12.76
N LEU A 25 -2.19 -4.04 13.12
CA LEU A 25 -3.11 -4.19 14.23
C LEU A 25 -4.17 -5.25 13.95
N SER A 26 -4.77 -5.25 12.75
CA SER A 26 -5.80 -6.23 12.38
C SER A 26 -5.26 -7.66 12.39
N TYR A 27 -4.15 -7.92 11.70
CA TYR A 27 -3.57 -9.27 11.61
C TYR A 27 -2.87 -9.69 12.91
N GLY A 28 -2.22 -8.75 13.60
CA GLY A 28 -1.60 -9.00 14.90
C GLY A 28 -2.63 -9.36 15.97
N ALA A 29 -3.70 -8.57 16.09
CA ALA A 29 -4.79 -8.84 17.04
C ALA A 29 -5.52 -10.14 16.72
N TRP A 30 -5.84 -10.39 15.45
CA TRP A 30 -6.46 -11.65 15.02
C TRP A 30 -5.63 -12.86 15.43
N THR A 31 -4.34 -12.83 15.11
CA THR A 31 -3.43 -13.93 15.44
C THR A 31 -3.32 -14.13 16.95
N PHE A 32 -3.23 -13.04 17.71
CA PHE A 32 -3.20 -13.10 19.18
C PHE A 32 -4.45 -13.81 19.73
N VAL A 33 -5.65 -13.37 19.31
CA VAL A 33 -6.92 -13.93 19.77
C VAL A 33 -7.05 -15.41 19.42
N VAL A 34 -6.65 -15.83 18.22
CA VAL A 34 -6.72 -17.23 17.80
C VAL A 34 -5.75 -18.12 18.59
N ASN A 35 -4.59 -17.60 19.00
CA ASN A 35 -3.57 -18.40 19.68
C ASN A 35 -3.69 -18.38 21.21
N VAL A 36 -4.46 -17.45 21.79
CA VAL A 36 -4.60 -17.33 23.26
C VAL A 36 -5.20 -18.58 23.89
N SER A 37 -6.14 -19.23 23.21
CA SER A 37 -6.80 -20.46 23.65
C SER A 37 -5.99 -21.73 23.39
N SER A 38 -5.03 -21.69 22.46
CA SER A 38 -4.36 -22.90 21.94
C SER A 38 -2.96 -23.11 22.52
N GLY A 39 -2.24 -22.05 22.89
CA GLY A 39 -0.83 -22.13 23.33
C GLY A 39 -0.50 -21.28 24.56
N GLY A 40 -1.50 -20.67 25.19
CA GLY A 40 -1.30 -19.74 26.29
C GLY A 40 -0.80 -18.36 25.85
N TYR A 41 -0.70 -17.44 26.81
CA TYR A 41 -0.49 -16.01 26.55
C TYR A 41 0.83 -15.70 25.82
N PHE A 42 1.93 -16.39 26.18
CA PHE A 42 3.24 -16.10 25.60
C PHE A 42 3.31 -16.48 24.11
N ILE A 43 2.75 -17.63 23.72
CA ILE A 43 2.68 -18.06 22.32
C ILE A 43 1.78 -17.10 21.54
N ALA A 44 0.64 -16.72 22.10
CA ALA A 44 -0.27 -15.77 21.48
C ALA A 44 0.38 -14.40 21.22
N LEU A 45 1.10 -13.85 22.21
CA LEU A 45 1.79 -12.58 22.10
C LEU A 45 2.89 -12.63 21.03
N ARG A 46 3.72 -13.68 21.04
CA ARG A 46 4.77 -13.87 20.04
C ARG A 46 4.19 -13.98 18.64
N SER A 47 3.18 -14.83 18.44
CA SER A 47 2.52 -15.02 17.14
C SER A 47 1.87 -13.73 16.65
N GLY A 48 1.22 -12.97 17.55
CA GLY A 48 0.63 -11.67 17.26
C GLY A 48 1.66 -10.63 16.82
N LEU A 49 2.77 -10.49 17.54
CA LEU A 49 3.84 -9.56 17.19
C LEU A 49 4.51 -9.90 15.86
N VAL A 50 4.79 -11.18 15.60
CA VAL A 50 5.38 -11.63 14.33
C VAL A 50 4.45 -11.30 13.16
N HIS A 51 3.14 -11.57 13.28
CA HIS A 51 2.18 -11.22 12.23
C HIS A 51 1.98 -9.71 12.09
N ALA A 52 2.03 -8.95 13.18
CA ALA A 52 1.96 -7.49 13.12
C ALA A 52 3.12 -6.90 12.32
N VAL A 53 4.37 -7.33 12.61
CA VAL A 53 5.56 -6.88 11.88
C VAL A 53 5.51 -7.30 10.42
N MET A 54 5.18 -8.56 10.14
CA MET A 54 5.07 -9.06 8.77
C MET A 54 4.03 -8.28 7.96
N SER A 55 2.83 -8.09 8.52
CA SER A 55 1.73 -7.36 7.89
C SER A 55 2.10 -5.88 7.67
N PHE A 56 2.77 -5.25 8.64
CA PHE A 56 3.30 -3.90 8.50
C PHE A 56 4.26 -3.80 7.32
N SER A 57 5.27 -4.67 7.26
CA SER A 57 6.31 -4.65 6.23
C SER A 57 5.74 -4.85 4.83
N ILE A 58 4.86 -5.85 4.66
CA ILE A 58 4.22 -6.13 3.37
C ILE A 58 3.36 -4.95 2.94
N THR A 59 2.46 -4.47 3.82
CA THR A 59 1.52 -3.38 3.49
C THR A 59 2.26 -2.08 3.18
N TYR A 60 3.23 -1.70 4.01
CA TYR A 60 4.04 -0.50 3.79
C TYR A 60 4.80 -0.58 2.46
N GLY A 61 5.47 -1.72 2.21
CA GLY A 61 6.23 -1.96 0.98
C GLY A 61 5.34 -1.89 -0.26
N SER A 62 4.19 -2.57 -0.24
CA SER A 62 3.20 -2.56 -1.33
C SER A 62 2.69 -1.14 -1.60
N VAL A 63 2.27 -0.40 -0.57
CA VAL A 63 1.77 0.98 -0.76
C VAL A 63 2.88 1.91 -1.28
N MET A 64 4.12 1.77 -0.78
CA MET A 64 5.27 2.52 -1.31
C MET A 64 5.50 2.23 -2.79
N LEU A 65 5.49 0.95 -3.17
CA LEU A 65 5.68 0.52 -4.54
C LEU A 65 4.56 1.02 -5.45
N MET A 66 3.30 0.90 -5.02
CA MET A 66 2.13 1.44 -5.72
C MET A 66 2.31 2.92 -6.03
N ARG A 67 2.69 3.73 -5.02
CA ARG A 67 2.90 5.17 -5.20
C ARG A 67 4.06 5.47 -6.13
N ALA A 68 5.16 4.72 -6.04
CA ALA A 68 6.33 4.91 -6.89
C ALA A 68 6.02 4.59 -8.35
N VAL A 69 5.34 3.47 -8.61
CA VAL A 69 4.97 3.02 -9.94
C VAL A 69 3.88 3.91 -10.54
N PHE A 70 2.86 4.28 -9.76
CA PHE A 70 1.81 5.19 -10.20
C PHE A 70 2.38 6.54 -10.67
N LYS A 71 3.36 7.10 -9.96
CA LYS A 71 4.03 8.36 -10.33
C LYS A 71 4.82 8.28 -11.64
N ARG A 72 5.28 7.09 -12.02
CA ARG A 72 6.08 6.86 -13.24
C ARG A 72 5.22 6.53 -14.46
N ALA A 73 3.91 6.32 -14.28
CA ALA A 73 3.02 5.97 -15.37
C ALA A 73 2.69 7.18 -16.25
N ALA A 74 2.55 6.94 -17.56
CA ALA A 74 2.24 7.99 -18.53
C ALA A 74 0.80 8.51 -18.40
N THR A 75 -0.12 7.67 -17.94
CA THR A 75 -1.52 8.06 -17.71
C THR A 75 -2.01 7.62 -16.32
N PRO A 76 -2.99 8.32 -15.71
CA PRO A 76 -3.55 7.93 -14.42
C PRO A 76 -4.17 6.52 -14.43
N LEU A 77 -4.79 6.11 -15.54
CA LEU A 77 -5.38 4.77 -15.67
C LEU A 77 -4.30 3.69 -15.72
N GLN A 78 -3.26 3.90 -16.53
CA GLN A 78 -2.10 3.02 -16.57
C GLN A 78 -1.45 2.93 -15.19
N GLY A 79 -1.25 4.06 -14.50
CA GLY A 79 -0.71 4.10 -13.14
C GLY A 79 -1.55 3.30 -12.16
N ALA A 80 -2.88 3.38 -12.27
CA ALA A 80 -3.80 2.63 -11.42
C ALA A 80 -3.67 1.12 -11.64
N ILE A 81 -3.64 0.67 -12.90
CA ILE A 81 -3.51 -0.75 -13.24
C ILE A 81 -2.15 -1.29 -12.77
N LEU A 82 -1.06 -0.59 -13.08
CA LEU A 82 0.27 -1.01 -12.64
C LEU A 82 0.40 -1.00 -11.11
N ALA A 83 -0.21 -0.05 -10.40
CA ALA A 83 -0.19 -0.03 -8.94
C ALA A 83 -0.82 -1.33 -8.37
N VAL A 84 -2.00 -1.72 -8.86
CA VAL A 84 -2.64 -2.97 -8.41
C VAL A 84 -1.77 -4.18 -8.75
N MET A 85 -1.28 -4.30 -9.98
CA MET A 85 -0.49 -5.45 -10.41
C MET A 85 0.82 -5.60 -9.61
N THR A 86 1.50 -4.49 -9.34
CA THR A 86 2.78 -4.50 -8.60
C THR A 86 2.59 -4.79 -7.11
N ALA A 87 1.52 -4.28 -6.48
CA ALA A 87 1.16 -4.61 -5.10
C ALA A 87 0.82 -6.10 -4.94
N LEU A 88 -0.01 -6.64 -5.82
CA LEU A 88 -0.36 -8.06 -5.82
C LEU A 88 0.88 -8.92 -6.03
N CYS A 89 1.71 -8.59 -7.03
CA CYS A 89 2.94 -9.32 -7.31
C CYS A 89 3.87 -9.35 -6.10
N LEU A 90 4.14 -8.19 -5.48
CA LEU A 90 5.00 -8.12 -4.29
C LEU A 90 4.43 -8.94 -3.13
N THR A 91 3.14 -8.80 -2.86
CA THR A 91 2.46 -9.48 -1.76
C THR A 91 2.49 -11.00 -1.93
N TYR A 92 2.13 -11.52 -3.10
CA TYR A 92 2.13 -12.96 -3.35
C TYR A 92 3.54 -13.52 -3.49
N LEU A 93 4.49 -12.77 -4.05
CA LEU A 93 5.88 -13.21 -4.10
C LEU A 93 6.43 -13.43 -2.68
N LEU A 94 6.19 -12.49 -1.77
CA LEU A 94 6.58 -12.62 -0.36
C LEU A 94 5.85 -13.78 0.34
N LEU A 95 4.53 -13.85 0.20
CA LEU A 95 3.74 -14.90 0.85
C LEU A 95 4.13 -16.29 0.33
N ILE A 96 4.22 -16.49 -0.98
CA ILE A 96 4.63 -17.77 -1.58
C ILE A 96 6.05 -18.12 -1.14
N SER A 97 7.00 -17.18 -1.14
CA SER A 97 8.37 -17.43 -0.70
C SER A 97 8.44 -17.93 0.76
N VAL A 98 7.65 -17.33 1.66
CA VAL A 98 7.56 -17.76 3.05
C VAL A 98 6.96 -19.16 3.17
N HIS A 99 5.89 -19.46 2.42
CA HIS A 99 5.25 -20.78 2.46
C HIS A 99 6.11 -21.89 1.85
N LEU A 100 6.87 -21.58 0.79
CA LEU A 100 7.86 -22.50 0.22
C LEU A 100 8.99 -22.77 1.22
N TYR A 101 9.46 -21.75 1.94
CA TYR A 101 10.49 -21.90 2.97
C TYR A 101 10.02 -22.76 4.15
N ILE A 102 8.76 -22.61 4.57
CA ILE A 102 8.15 -23.40 5.67
C ILE A 102 7.73 -24.81 5.20
N GLY A 103 7.68 -25.06 3.89
CA GLY A 103 7.27 -26.34 3.32
C GLY A 103 5.76 -26.60 3.46
N THR A 104 4.92 -25.57 3.33
CA THR A 104 3.47 -25.73 3.48
C THR A 104 2.87 -26.56 2.32
N PRO A 105 2.20 -27.69 2.59
CA PRO A 105 1.76 -28.64 1.55
C PRO A 105 0.64 -28.10 0.63
N HIS A 106 -0.17 -27.13 1.07
CA HIS A 106 -1.32 -26.61 0.33
C HIS A 106 -1.35 -25.07 0.27
N ILE A 107 -0.32 -24.47 -0.33
CA ILE A 107 -0.13 -23.01 -0.41
C ILE A 107 -1.36 -22.26 -0.96
N LEU A 108 -1.95 -22.75 -2.06
CA LEU A 108 -3.10 -22.08 -2.71
C LEU A 108 -4.32 -21.97 -1.78
N TRP A 109 -4.62 -23.01 -1.01
CA TRP A 109 -5.74 -23.01 -0.07
C TRP A 109 -5.48 -22.12 1.15
N THR A 110 -4.22 -22.02 1.58
CA THR A 110 -3.82 -21.12 2.67
C THR A 110 -3.94 -19.64 2.26
N LEU A 111 -3.67 -19.32 0.99
CA LEU A 111 -3.71 -17.94 0.48
C LEU A 111 -5.11 -17.50 0.02
N ALA A 112 -5.98 -18.43 -0.37
CA ALA A 112 -7.33 -18.16 -0.88
C ALA A 112 -8.17 -17.19 -0.01
N PRO A 113 -8.26 -17.34 1.33
CA PRO A 113 -9.05 -16.40 2.14
C PRO A 113 -8.43 -15.00 2.22
N GLY A 114 -7.11 -14.89 2.13
CA GLY A 114 -6.40 -13.61 2.10
C GLY A 114 -6.52 -12.88 0.75
N LEU A 115 -6.91 -13.59 -0.31
CA LEU A 115 -6.93 -13.04 -1.67
C LEU A 115 -7.94 -11.89 -1.83
N LEU A 116 -9.15 -12.08 -1.31
CA LEU A 116 -10.22 -11.09 -1.37
C LEU A 116 -9.86 -9.77 -0.67
N PRO A 117 -9.44 -9.75 0.61
CA PRO A 117 -9.07 -8.51 1.26
C PRO A 117 -7.86 -7.83 0.61
N THR A 118 -6.87 -8.58 0.11
CA THR A 118 -5.72 -8.00 -0.60
C THR A 118 -6.13 -7.32 -1.90
N ILE A 119 -6.87 -8.01 -2.78
CA ILE A 119 -7.34 -7.43 -4.05
C ILE A 119 -8.24 -6.22 -3.78
N GLY A 120 -9.14 -6.33 -2.80
CA GLY A 120 -10.04 -5.25 -2.40
C GLY A 120 -9.25 -4.01 -1.96
N TYR A 121 -8.30 -4.17 -1.05
CA TYR A 121 -7.47 -3.08 -0.55
C TYR A 121 -6.65 -2.43 -1.66
N ASP A 122 -5.93 -3.23 -2.47
CA ASP A 122 -5.08 -2.72 -3.55
C ASP A 122 -5.90 -1.95 -4.59
N THR A 123 -7.08 -2.47 -4.93
CA THR A 123 -7.99 -1.81 -5.88
C THR A 123 -8.50 -0.48 -5.30
N ILE A 124 -8.95 -0.47 -4.04
CA ILE A 124 -9.42 0.75 -3.38
C ILE A 124 -8.31 1.80 -3.31
N TYR A 125 -7.10 1.41 -2.90
CA TYR A 125 -5.95 2.31 -2.81
C TYR A 125 -5.59 2.89 -4.18
N SER A 126 -5.58 2.06 -5.21
CA SER A 126 -5.33 2.49 -6.58
C SER A 126 -6.39 3.46 -7.11
N VAL A 127 -7.67 3.22 -6.80
CA VAL A 127 -8.76 4.15 -7.14
C VAL A 127 -8.60 5.49 -6.43
N ILE A 128 -8.13 5.50 -5.18
CA ILE A 128 -7.83 6.74 -4.45
C ILE A 128 -6.70 7.52 -5.15
N LEU A 129 -5.62 6.85 -5.57
CA LEU A 129 -4.53 7.47 -6.34
C LEU A 129 -5.04 8.04 -7.68
N TYR A 130 -5.83 7.25 -8.41
CA TYR A 130 -6.44 7.66 -9.68
C TYR A 130 -7.31 8.91 -9.52
N ARG A 131 -8.19 8.92 -8.51
CA ARG A 131 -9.06 10.07 -8.23
C ARG A 131 -8.26 11.29 -7.81
N ALA A 132 -7.24 11.12 -6.96
CA ALA A 132 -6.36 12.21 -6.54
C ALA A 132 -5.61 12.85 -7.73
N ALA A 133 -5.15 12.03 -8.68
CA ALA A 133 -4.49 12.50 -9.89
C ALA A 133 -5.43 13.26 -10.83
N LYS A 134 -6.67 12.77 -11.01
CA LYS A 134 -7.69 13.49 -11.81
C LYS A 134 -8.09 14.83 -11.22
N LEU A 135 -8.13 14.94 -9.89
CA LEU A 135 -8.51 16.18 -9.20
C LEU A 135 -7.38 17.22 -9.14
N ASN A 136 -6.11 16.80 -9.28
CA ASN A 136 -4.94 17.70 -9.27
C ASN A 136 -4.00 17.48 -10.49
N PRO A 137 -4.45 17.80 -11.71
CA PRO A 137 -3.65 17.59 -12.93
C PRO A 137 -2.41 18.50 -13.03
N GLN A 138 -2.35 19.59 -12.26
CA GLN A 138 -1.29 20.63 -12.32
C GLN A 138 0.07 20.21 -11.73
N LYS A 139 0.14 19.13 -10.92
CA LYS A 139 1.41 18.68 -10.30
C LYS A 139 2.29 17.82 -11.23
N THR A 140 1.79 17.48 -12.41
CA THR A 140 2.42 16.58 -13.39
C THR A 140 3.04 17.29 -14.58
N SER A 141 2.87 18.61 -14.69
CA SER A 141 3.36 19.42 -15.81
C SER A 141 4.20 20.58 -15.31
N THR A 142 5.36 20.30 -14.71
CA THR A 142 6.44 21.30 -14.67
C THR A 142 7.49 20.85 -15.69
N PRO A 143 7.37 21.26 -16.97
CA PRO A 143 8.50 21.17 -17.86
C PRO A 143 9.57 22.11 -17.33
N ILE A 144 10.77 21.57 -17.11
CA ILE A 144 11.99 22.36 -16.94
C ILE A 144 12.21 23.05 -18.28
N SER A 145 11.74 24.28 -18.44
CA SER A 145 12.06 25.06 -19.63
C SER A 145 12.14 26.55 -19.31
N HIS A 146 13.38 27.04 -19.36
CA HIS A 146 13.82 28.42 -19.55
C HIS A 146 13.66 29.42 -18.40
N SER A 147 14.70 29.49 -17.56
CA SER A 147 15.17 30.76 -16.97
C SER A 147 16.58 31.13 -17.48
N ILE A 148 16.89 30.77 -18.74
CA ILE A 148 18.11 31.23 -19.43
C ILE A 148 17.67 32.01 -20.66
N SER A 149 17.51 33.31 -20.47
CA SER A 149 17.57 34.39 -21.46
C SER A 149 17.51 35.66 -20.61
N GLY A 150 18.63 36.24 -20.20
CA GLY A 150 19.47 37.02 -21.10
C GLY A 150 18.98 38.45 -21.02
N ASP A 151 19.44 39.19 -20.02
CA ASP A 151 19.32 40.66 -19.98
C ASP A 151 20.71 41.25 -19.79
N CYS A 152 21.51 41.12 -20.86
CA CYS A 152 22.56 42.06 -21.17
C CYS A 152 21.99 43.05 -22.19
N ARG A 153 21.71 44.28 -21.77
CA ARG A 153 21.88 45.54 -22.53
C ARG A 153 21.64 46.71 -21.57
N GLU A 154 22.70 47.43 -21.21
CA GLU A 154 23.15 48.69 -21.86
C GLU A 154 22.13 49.81 -21.65
N GLU A 155 22.38 50.77 -20.74
CA GLU A 155 23.27 51.94 -20.82
C GLU A 155 22.49 53.21 -21.20
N SER A 156 22.79 54.28 -20.44
CA SER A 156 22.45 55.71 -20.57
C SER A 156 21.00 56.16 -20.50
#